data_AF-A0A058Z104-F1
#
_entry.id   AF-A0A058Z104-F1
#
_cell.length_a   1.000
_cell.length_b   1.000
_cell.length_c   1.000
_cell.angle_alpha   90.00
_cell.angle_beta   90.00
_cell.angle_gamma   90.00
#
_symmetry.space_group_name_H-M   'P 1'
#
loop_
_entity.id
_entity.type
_entity.pdbx_description
1 polymer ?
#
loop_
_entity_poly.entity_id
_entity_poly.type
_entity_poly.pdbx_seq_one_letter_code
_entity_poly.pdbx_strand_id
1 'polypeptide(L)'
;MKRLIVILDGASLETVKVGKSGKYELLNCDDHHHILSRAKRSASDYRPDIAHQCLLTLLDSPLNKAGLLQVYIRTDKGVLIEINPQTRIPRTYPRFAGLMVQLLHKLSVRAADGPEKLLKVIKNPVTDHLPIGVRKF
;
A
#
# COMPACT_ATOMS: atom_id res chain seq x y z
N MET A 1 3.68 25.42 0.18
CA MET A 1 4.23 24.71 1.36
C MET A 1 5.24 23.67 0.87
N LYS A 2 6.44 23.62 1.45
CA LYS A 2 7.44 22.59 1.10
C LYS A 2 7.07 21.29 1.82
N ARG A 3 6.96 20.17 1.10
CA ARG A 3 6.74 18.82 1.65
C ARG A 3 7.58 17.80 0.89
N LEU A 4 8.00 16.74 1.56
CA LEU A 4 8.60 15.57 0.93
C LEU A 4 7.47 14.69 0.39
N ILE A 5 7.61 14.21 -0.85
CA ILE A 5 6.71 13.24 -1.44
C ILE A 5 7.52 11.97 -1.69
N VAL A 6 7.09 10.87 -1.09
CA VAL A 6 7.72 9.55 -1.28
C VAL A 6 6.78 8.67 -2.07
N ILE A 7 7.29 8.05 -3.12
CA ILE A 7 6.55 7.09 -3.94
C ILE A 7 7.23 5.74 -3.74
N LEU A 8 6.56 4.82 -3.06
CA LEU A 8 6.98 3.42 -2.99
C LEU A 8 6.58 2.75 -4.29
N ASP A 9 7.55 2.59 -5.19
CA ASP A 9 7.32 2.06 -6.53
C ASP A 9 7.57 0.55 -6.61
N GLY A 10 6.80 -0.14 -7.45
CA GLY A 10 6.91 -1.60 -7.63
C GLY A 10 6.51 -2.41 -6.40
N ALA A 11 5.65 -1.89 -5.52
CA ALA A 11 5.24 -2.60 -4.32
C ALA A 11 4.39 -3.84 -4.68
N SER A 12 4.78 -5.03 -4.21
CA SER A 12 3.98 -6.24 -4.36
C SER A 12 2.76 -6.21 -3.44
N LEU A 13 1.65 -5.66 -3.91
CA LEU A 13 0.36 -5.64 -3.21
C LEU A 13 -0.73 -6.14 -4.18
N GLU A 14 -1.00 -7.44 -4.12
CA GLU A 14 -1.98 -8.14 -4.95
C GLU A 14 -2.83 -9.06 -4.07
N THR A 15 -4.13 -9.18 -4.36
CA THR A 15 -5.00 -10.14 -3.66
C THR A 15 -5.07 -11.47 -4.39
N VAL A 16 -5.15 -12.55 -3.63
CA VAL A 16 -5.32 -13.90 -4.14
C VAL A 16 -6.50 -14.57 -3.44
N LYS A 17 -7.25 -15.38 -4.18
CA LYS A 17 -8.35 -16.17 -3.64
C LYS A 17 -7.82 -17.50 -3.12
N VAL A 18 -8.01 -17.78 -1.84
CA VAL A 18 -7.49 -18.97 -1.15
C VAL A 18 -8.62 -19.89 -0.72
N GLY A 19 -8.43 -21.20 -0.94
CA GLY A 19 -9.33 -22.26 -0.48
C GLY A 19 -10.67 -22.35 -1.23
N LYS A 20 -11.46 -23.35 -0.84
CA LYS A 20 -12.81 -23.59 -1.41
C LYS A 20 -13.85 -22.56 -0.94
N SER A 21 -13.64 -21.96 0.22
CA SER A 21 -14.47 -20.88 0.78
C SER A 21 -14.32 -19.56 0.03
N GLY A 22 -13.25 -19.41 -0.76
CA GLY A 22 -13.07 -18.26 -1.63
C GLY A 22 -12.71 -16.95 -0.92
N LYS A 23 -12.09 -17.04 0.25
CA LYS A 23 -11.58 -15.88 0.99
C LYS A 23 -10.44 -15.22 0.21
N TYR A 24 -10.37 -13.89 0.26
CA TYR A 24 -9.27 -13.13 -0.32
C TYR A 24 -8.20 -12.85 0.73
N GLU A 25 -6.96 -13.07 0.36
CA GLU A 25 -5.77 -12.81 1.17
C GLU A 25 -4.75 -12.00 0.37
N LEU A 26 -3.81 -11.34 1.06
CA LEU A 26 -2.75 -10.59 0.40
C LEU A 26 -1.64 -11.56 -0.01
N LEU A 27 -1.35 -11.62 -1.31
CA LEU A 27 -0.38 -12.55 -1.88
C LEU A 27 1.01 -12.28 -1.31
N ASN A 28 1.65 -13.32 -0.78
CA ASN A 28 2.97 -13.25 -0.16
C ASN A 28 3.74 -14.57 -0.32
N CYS A 29 5.06 -14.51 -0.18
CA CYS A 29 5.95 -15.65 -0.40
C CYS A 29 5.77 -16.81 0.59
N ASP A 30 5.40 -16.52 1.84
CA ASP A 30 5.40 -17.50 2.92
C ASP A 30 4.11 -18.35 2.93
N ASP A 31 2.95 -17.69 2.92
CA ASP A 31 1.64 -18.37 3.01
C ASP A 31 1.21 -18.96 1.65
N HIS A 32 1.66 -18.36 0.54
CA HIS A 32 1.12 -18.66 -0.81
C HIS A 32 2.14 -19.29 -1.75
N HIS A 33 3.26 -19.82 -1.24
CA HIS A 33 4.30 -20.47 -2.04
C HIS A 33 3.74 -21.50 -3.04
N HIS A 34 2.81 -22.34 -2.60
CA HIS A 34 2.20 -23.38 -3.43
C HIS A 34 1.36 -22.81 -4.59
N ILE A 35 0.68 -21.67 -4.38
CA ILE A 35 -0.10 -20.99 -5.43
C ILE A 35 0.84 -20.35 -6.44
N LEU A 36 1.88 -19.68 -5.95
CA LEU A 36 2.89 -19.02 -6.76
C LEU A 36 3.64 -20.02 -7.65
N SER A 37 4.08 -21.14 -7.08
CA SER A 37 4.75 -22.22 -7.80
C SER A 37 3.87 -22.80 -8.92
N ARG A 38 2.59 -23.07 -8.66
CA ARG A 38 1.65 -23.54 -9.69
C ARG A 38 1.44 -22.54 -10.81
N ALA A 39 1.43 -21.25 -10.48
CA ALA A 39 1.34 -20.16 -11.44
C ALA A 39 2.66 -19.84 -12.15
N LYS A 40 3.75 -20.59 -11.87
CA LYS A 40 5.12 -20.33 -12.37
C LYS A 40 5.60 -18.90 -12.07
N ARG A 41 5.18 -18.33 -10.93
CA ARG A 41 5.59 -17.01 -10.45
C ARG A 41 6.69 -17.19 -9.41
N SER A 42 7.72 -16.35 -9.44
CA SER A 42 8.80 -16.42 -8.45
C SER A 42 8.30 -15.96 -7.09
N ALA A 43 8.40 -16.80 -6.06
CA ALA A 43 7.95 -16.44 -4.72
C ALA A 43 8.71 -15.23 -4.14
N SER A 44 9.98 -15.04 -4.53
CA SER A 44 10.83 -13.92 -4.10
C SER A 44 10.24 -12.55 -4.37
N ASP A 45 9.36 -12.43 -5.37
CA ASP A 45 8.85 -11.16 -5.84
C ASP A 45 7.61 -10.72 -5.03
N TYR A 46 7.01 -11.63 -4.26
CA TYR A 46 5.79 -11.39 -3.50
C TYR A 46 6.09 -11.02 -2.06
N ARG A 47 6.67 -9.83 -1.88
CA ARG A 47 7.16 -9.30 -0.60
C ARG A 47 6.39 -8.06 -0.11
N PRO A 48 5.09 -8.19 0.20
CA PRO A 48 4.29 -7.09 0.76
C PRO A 48 4.79 -6.58 2.12
N ASP A 49 5.59 -7.38 2.84
CA ASP A 49 6.24 -7.01 4.10
C ASP A 49 7.22 -5.84 3.94
N ILE A 50 7.87 -5.71 2.78
CA ILE A 50 8.76 -4.57 2.50
C ILE A 50 7.96 -3.27 2.50
N ALA A 51 6.83 -3.22 1.77
CA ALA A 51 5.96 -2.06 1.75
C ALA A 51 5.39 -1.76 3.16
N HIS A 52 5.04 -2.80 3.91
CA HIS A 52 4.59 -2.67 5.30
C HIS A 52 5.63 -1.97 6.18
N GLN A 53 6.88 -2.44 6.17
CA GLN A 53 7.96 -1.84 6.95
C GLN A 53 8.27 -0.41 6.51
N CYS A 54 8.34 -0.15 5.20
CA CYS A 54 8.53 1.22 4.70
C CYS A 54 7.44 2.17 5.18
N LEU A 55 6.16 1.76 5.15
CA LEU A 55 5.06 2.60 5.61
C LEU A 55 5.11 2.86 7.12
N LEU A 56 5.48 1.86 7.93
CA LEU A 56 5.68 2.05 9.36
C LEU A 56 6.76 3.11 9.63
N THR A 57 7.91 2.98 8.98
CA THR A 57 9.02 3.93 9.13
C THR A 57 8.65 5.34 8.66
N LEU A 58 8.01 5.46 7.49
CA LEU A 58 7.64 6.74 6.91
C LEU A 58 6.61 7.48 7.77
N LEU A 59 5.54 6.81 8.19
CA LEU A 59 4.43 7.46 8.90
C LEU A 59 4.74 7.73 10.38
N ASP A 60 5.70 7.03 10.98
CA ASP A 60 6.19 7.34 12.32
C ASP A 60 7.24 8.46 12.36
N SER A 61 7.78 8.82 11.20
CA SER A 61 8.83 9.81 11.11
C SER A 61 8.38 11.16 11.70
N PRO A 62 9.31 11.93 12.32
CA PRO A 62 9.01 13.30 12.75
C PRO A 62 8.46 14.17 11.62
N LEU A 63 8.89 13.90 10.38
CA LEU A 63 8.45 14.62 9.19
C LEU A 63 6.96 14.40 8.89
N ASN A 64 6.47 13.16 9.03
CA ASN A 64 5.03 12.89 8.90
C ASN A 64 4.23 13.55 10.03
N LYS A 65 4.73 13.47 11.27
CA LYS A 65 4.09 14.10 12.44
C LYS A 65 4.02 15.63 12.32
N ALA A 66 4.97 16.24 11.61
CA ALA A 66 4.96 17.66 11.30
C ALA A 66 4.05 18.05 10.11
N GLY A 67 3.38 17.08 9.47
CA GLY A 67 2.52 17.32 8.30
C GLY A 67 3.29 17.62 7.01
N LEU A 68 4.57 17.25 6.94
CA LEU A 68 5.48 17.59 5.84
C LEU A 68 5.81 16.40 4.93
N LEU A 69 5.11 15.26 5.10
CA LEU A 69 5.27 14.06 4.29
C LEU A 69 3.96 13.71 3.58
N GLN A 70 4.06 13.35 2.30
CA GLN A 70 3.01 12.67 1.55
C GLN A 70 3.57 11.35 1.01
N VAL A 71 2.84 10.25 1.17
CA VAL A 71 3.23 8.93 0.67
C VAL A 71 2.25 8.46 -0.39
N TYR A 72 2.79 7.94 -1.49
CA TYR A 72 2.07 7.17 -2.49
C TYR A 72 2.70 5.79 -2.62
N ILE A 73 1.90 4.81 -3.04
CA ILE A 73 2.37 3.47 -3.40
C ILE A 73 1.93 3.20 -4.83
N ARG A 74 2.86 2.82 -5.70
CA ARG A 74 2.54 2.27 -7.02
C ARG A 74 2.87 0.78 -6.97
N THR A 75 1.85 -0.06 -7.14
CA THR A 75 2.05 -1.51 -7.13
C THR A 75 2.72 -1.99 -8.42
N ASP A 76 3.27 -3.20 -8.39
CA ASP A 76 3.76 -3.92 -9.57
C ASP A 76 2.67 -4.11 -10.65
N LYS A 77 1.39 -4.19 -10.24
CA LYS A 77 0.21 -4.20 -11.12
C LYS A 77 -0.25 -2.81 -11.58
N GLY A 78 0.50 -1.76 -11.26
CA GLY A 78 0.19 -0.38 -11.66
C GLY A 78 -0.94 0.27 -10.89
N VAL A 79 -1.40 -0.29 -9.77
CA VAL A 79 -2.39 0.36 -8.91
C VAL A 79 -1.70 1.49 -8.15
N LEU A 80 -2.21 2.71 -8.26
CA LEU A 80 -1.70 3.86 -7.52
C LEU A 80 -2.56 4.11 -6.28
N ILE A 81 -1.93 4.15 -5.12
CA ILE A 81 -2.56 4.32 -3.82
C ILE A 81 -2.03 5.61 -3.18
N GLU A 82 -2.94 6.45 -2.72
CA GLU A 82 -2.66 7.60 -1.85
C GLU A 82 -2.86 7.22 -0.39
N ILE A 83 -1.89 7.61 0.45
CA ILE A 83 -1.92 7.40 1.90
C ILE A 83 -2.14 8.74 2.59
N ASN A 84 -3.21 8.87 3.37
CA ASN A 84 -3.43 10.03 4.21
C ASN A 84 -2.37 10.05 5.34
N PRO A 85 -1.68 11.17 5.61
CA PRO A 85 -0.69 11.30 6.69
C PRO A 85 -1.18 10.90 8.09
N GLN A 86 -2.48 11.00 8.36
CA GLN A 86 -3.11 10.60 9.63
C GLN A 86 -3.33 9.09 9.76
N THR A 87 -3.08 8.32 8.69
CA THR A 87 -3.28 6.87 8.70
C THR A 87 -2.34 6.21 9.71
N ARG A 88 -2.91 5.43 10.63
CA ARG A 88 -2.15 4.54 11.51
C ARG A 88 -2.06 3.15 10.88
N ILE A 89 -0.90 2.85 10.31
CA ILE A 89 -0.67 1.52 9.70
C ILE A 89 -0.61 0.45 10.81
N PRO A 90 -1.33 -0.68 10.66
CA PRO A 90 -1.28 -1.75 11.65
C PRO A 90 0.15 -2.26 11.85
N ARG A 91 0.57 -2.41 13.10
CA ARG A 91 1.93 -2.89 13.45
C ARG A 91 2.17 -4.34 13.12
N THR A 92 1.11 -5.16 13.17
CA THR A 92 1.21 -6.58 12.84
C THR A 92 0.88 -6.81 11.38
N TYR A 93 1.71 -7.63 10.72
CA TYR A 93 1.56 -7.91 9.30
C TYR A 93 0.18 -8.50 8.93
N PRO A 94 -0.42 -9.46 9.67
CA PRO A 94 -1.74 -9.99 9.31
C PRO A 94 -2.85 -8.93 9.26
N ARG A 95 -2.80 -7.93 10.15
CA ARG A 95 -3.77 -6.81 10.15
C ARG A 95 -3.51 -5.86 8.97
N PHE A 96 -2.24 -5.59 8.65
CA PHE A 96 -1.87 -4.84 7.46
C PHE A 96 -2.34 -5.54 6.18
N ALA A 97 -2.13 -6.85 6.07
CA ALA A 97 -2.58 -7.65 4.94
C ALA A 97 -4.10 -7.57 4.74
N GLY A 98 -4.87 -7.73 5.82
CA GLY A 98 -6.34 -7.56 5.77
C GLY A 98 -6.78 -6.15 5.34
N LEU A 99 -6.08 -5.11 5.81
CA LEU A 99 -6.33 -3.72 5.42
C LEU A 99 -6.06 -3.49 3.92
N MET A 100 -4.97 -4.04 3.38
CA MET A 100 -4.64 -3.94 1.96
C MET A 100 -5.64 -4.69 1.08
N VAL A 101 -6.07 -5.90 1.50
CA VAL A 101 -7.15 -6.63 0.81
C VAL A 101 -8.42 -5.79 0.76
N GLN A 102 -8.83 -5.20 1.89
CA GLN A 102 -9.99 -4.32 1.95
C GLN A 102 -9.84 -3.11 1.01
N LEU A 103 -8.67 -2.47 1.01
CA LEU A 103 -8.37 -1.33 0.15
C LEU A 103 -8.49 -1.70 -1.34
N LEU A 104 -7.86 -2.80 -1.76
CA LEU A 104 -7.84 -3.22 -3.17
C LEU A 104 -9.24 -3.60 -3.67
N HIS A 105 -10.10 -4.13 -2.80
CA HIS A 105 -11.47 -4.49 -3.16
C HIS A 105 -12.44 -3.30 -3.13
N LYS A 106 -12.31 -2.42 -2.15
CA LYS A 106 -13.25 -1.27 -1.96
C LYS A 106 -12.74 0.03 -2.57
N LEU A 107 -11.52 0.03 -3.10
CA LEU A 107 -10.81 1.19 -3.67
C LEU A 107 -10.56 2.34 -2.68
N SER A 108 -11.04 2.23 -1.43
CA SER A 108 -10.75 3.16 -0.35
C SER A 108 -11.05 2.56 1.02
N VAL A 109 -10.38 3.08 2.05
CA VAL A 109 -10.65 2.77 3.45
C VAL A 109 -10.86 4.09 4.20
N ARG A 110 -11.93 4.16 4.98
CA ARG A 110 -12.29 5.34 5.78
C ARG A 110 -11.87 5.18 7.24
N ALA A 111 -11.73 6.30 7.92
CA ALA A 111 -11.62 6.32 9.38
C ALA A 111 -12.87 5.68 10.00
N ALA A 112 -12.71 5.06 11.17
CA ALA A 112 -13.82 4.41 11.87
C ALA A 112 -14.78 5.44 12.49
N ASP A 113 -14.25 6.61 12.83
CA ASP A 113 -14.84 7.72 13.55
C ASP A 113 -15.20 8.91 12.64
N GLY A 114 -15.04 8.79 11.32
CA GLY A 114 -15.29 9.91 10.41
C GLY A 114 -15.40 9.55 8.94
N PRO A 115 -15.86 10.49 8.09
CA PRO A 115 -16.02 10.27 6.65
C PRO A 115 -14.67 10.28 5.90
N GLU A 116 -13.58 10.67 6.56
CA GLU A 116 -12.26 10.83 5.94
C GLU A 116 -11.74 9.52 5.37
N LYS A 117 -11.19 9.59 4.14
CA LYS A 117 -10.52 8.46 3.51
C LYS A 117 -9.06 8.46 3.95
N LEU A 118 -8.65 7.38 4.61
CA LEU A 118 -7.27 7.17 5.07
C LEU A 118 -6.41 6.57 3.96
N LEU A 119 -6.99 5.66 3.18
CA LEU A 119 -6.33 5.01 2.05
C LEU A 119 -7.24 5.11 0.85
N LYS A 120 -6.68 5.38 -0.33
CA LYS A 120 -7.48 5.53 -1.55
C LYS A 120 -6.69 5.10 -2.78
N VAL A 121 -7.31 4.29 -3.63
CA VAL A 121 -6.84 4.04 -4.99
C VAL A 121 -7.18 5.25 -5.85
N ILE A 122 -6.17 5.79 -6.53
CA ILE A 122 -6.27 6.99 -7.38
C ILE A 122 -5.85 6.66 -8.81
N LYS A 123 -6.18 7.54 -9.76
CA LYS A 123 -5.85 7.34 -11.17
C LYS A 123 -4.37 7.60 -11.44
N ASN A 124 -3.78 6.80 -12.32
CA ASN A 124 -2.48 7.12 -12.90
C ASN A 124 -2.59 8.24 -13.95
N PRO A 125 -1.47 8.93 -14.26
CA PRO A 125 -0.14 8.81 -13.64
C PRO A 125 -0.02 9.54 -12.29
N VAL A 126 0.98 9.15 -11.48
CA VAL A 126 1.25 9.80 -10.17
C VAL A 126 1.58 11.28 -10.31
N THR A 127 2.13 11.70 -11.45
CA THR A 127 2.48 13.10 -11.74
C THR A 127 1.32 14.06 -11.67
N ASP A 128 0.10 13.60 -11.95
CA ASP A 128 -1.11 14.43 -11.92
C ASP A 128 -1.49 14.84 -10.49
N HIS A 129 -0.95 14.15 -9.49
CA HIS A 129 -1.21 14.40 -8.07
C HIS A 129 -0.05 15.14 -7.38
N LEU A 130 1.02 15.43 -8.11
CA LEU A 130 2.17 16.16 -7.59
C LEU A 130 1.96 17.68 -7.75
N PRO A 131 2.40 18.50 -6.78
CA PRO A 131 2.42 19.95 -6.94
C PRO A 131 3.28 20.39 -8.15
N ILE A 132 2.92 21.53 -8.73
CA ILE A 132 3.67 22.16 -9.82
C ILE A 132 5.08 22.52 -9.34
N GLY A 133 6.09 22.28 -10.19
CA GLY A 133 7.49 22.63 -9.88
C GLY A 133 8.21 21.67 -8.92
N VAL A 134 7.66 20.49 -8.66
CA VAL A 134 8.33 19.45 -7.87
C VAL A 134 9.61 18.97 -8.56
N ARG A 135 10.73 19.03 -7.84
CA ARG A 135 11.99 18.38 -8.22
C ARG A 135 11.89 16.88 -7.94
N LYS A 136 12.28 16.06 -8.92
CA LYS A 136 12.32 14.60 -8.83
C LYS A 136 13.78 14.17 -8.71
N PHE A 137 14.05 13.18 -7.88
CA PHE A 137 15.36 12.59 -7.65
C PHE A 137 15.31 11.12 -8.02
#